data_AF-A0A0F9SN80-F1
#
_entry.id   AF-A0A0F9SN80-F1
#
_cell.length_a   1.000
_cell.length_b   1.000
_cell.length_c   1.000
_cell.angle_alpha   90.00
_cell.angle_beta   90.00
_cell.angle_gamma   90.00
#
_symmetry.space_group_name_H-M   'P 1'
#
loop_
_entity.id
_entity.type
_entity.pdbx_description
1 polymer ?
#
loop_
_entity_poly.entity_id
_entity_poly.type
_entity_poly.pdbx_seq_one_letter_code
_entity_poly.pdbx_strand_id
1 'polypeptide(L)' 'MRRKIKAAILLIIGFYLSILNTAIVLIIPFHYPMIPGAPVIIDPGTYWRAWWSIQGWQVILSVVLGLFLIILGYRYLVIK' A
#
# COMPACT_ATOMS: atom_id res chain seq x y z
N MET A 1 30.27 1.71 1.51
CA MET A 1 29.14 1.43 2.44
C MET A 1 27.91 2.31 2.21
N ARG A 2 28.04 3.63 2.02
CA ARG A 2 26.89 4.57 1.88
C ARG A 2 25.86 4.20 0.80
N ARG A 3 26.29 3.71 -0.37
CA ARG A 3 25.38 3.27 -1.47
C ARG A 3 24.53 2.05 -1.06
N LYS A 4 25.15 1.05 -0.41
CA LYS A 4 24.46 -0.15 0.08
C LYS A 4 23.42 0.16 1.16
N ILE A 5 23.74 1.09 2.07
CA ILE A 5 22.79 1.56 3.11
C ILE A 5 21.59 2.26 2.47
N LYS A 6 21.82 3.18 1.53
CA LYS A 6 20.75 3.86 0.80
C LYS A 6 19.84 2.86 0.07
N ALA A 7 20.43 1.86 -0.58
CA ALA A 7 19.67 0.81 -1.24
C ALA A 7 18.81 0.00 -0.26
N ALA A 8 19.36 -0.43 0.88
CA ALA A 8 18.62 -1.15 1.89
C ALA A 8 17.42 -0.35 2.41
N ILE A 9 17.60 0.95 2.66
CA ILE A 9 16.51 1.85 3.07
C ILE A 9 15.42 1.92 2.00
N LEU A 10 15.80 2.10 0.72
CA LEU A 10 14.83 2.14 -0.39
C LEU A 10 14.04 0.83 -0.52
N LEU A 11 14.70 -0.32 -0.34
CA LEU A 11 14.06 -1.63 -0.38
C LEU A 11 13.07 -1.81 0.79
N ILE A 12 13.45 -1.42 2.01
CA ILE A 12 12.59 -1.52 3.19
C ILE A 12 11.35 -0.64 3.04
N ILE A 13 11.53 0.62 2.66
CA ILE A 13 10.41 1.56 2.45
C ILE A 13 9.53 1.07 1.30
N GLY A 14 10.14 0.62 0.20
CA GLY A 14 9.39 0.12 -0.95
C GLY A 14 8.57 -1.13 -0.62
N PHE A 15 9.12 -2.06 0.16
CA PHE A 15 8.40 -3.24 0.63
C PHE A 15 7.27 -2.90 1.58
N TYR A 16 7.50 -1.97 2.52
CA TYR A 16 6.48 -1.49 3.45
C TYR A 16 5.30 -0.88 2.69
N LEU A 17 5.56 0.00 1.72
CA LEU A 17 4.52 0.67 0.94
C LEU A 17 3.77 -0.27 0.00
N SER A 18 4.46 -1.22 -0.63
CA SER A 18 3.84 -2.11 -1.62
C SER A 18 3.10 -3.29 -1.01
N ILE A 19 3.62 -3.88 0.08
CA ILE A 19 3.08 -5.12 0.64
C ILE A 19 2.36 -4.85 1.95
N LEU A 20 3.04 -4.25 2.94
CA LEU A 20 2.46 -4.12 4.27
C LEU A 20 1.30 -3.11 4.28
N ASN A 21 1.50 -1.94 3.69
CA ASN A 21 0.47 -0.91 3.62
C ASN A 21 -0.74 -1.40 2.80
N THR A 22 -0.49 -2.07 1.67
CA THR A 22 -1.55 -2.67 0.84
C THR A 22 -2.34 -3.73 1.61
N ALA A 23 -1.66 -4.61 2.35
CA ALA A 23 -2.32 -5.62 3.18
C ALA A 23 -3.18 -4.98 4.28
N ILE A 24 -2.65 -3.98 4.99
CA ILE A 24 -3.39 -3.24 6.02
C ILE A 24 -4.65 -2.61 5.41
N VAL A 25 -4.49 -1.91 4.30
CA VAL A 25 -5.60 -1.21 3.64
C VAL A 25 -6.64 -2.20 3.10
N LEU A 26 -6.24 -3.37 2.60
CA LEU A 26 -7.19 -4.39 2.12
C LEU A 26 -7.85 -5.20 3.24
N ILE A 27 -7.21 -5.37 4.41
CA ILE A 27 -7.71 -6.20 5.52
C ILE A 27 -8.59 -5.42 6.50
N ILE A 28 -8.26 -4.16 6.79
CA ILE A 28 -9.04 -3.29 7.69
C ILE A 28 -10.54 -3.27 7.34
N PRO A 29 -10.96 -3.16 6.06
CA PRO A 29 -12.36 -3.08 5.67
C PRO A 29 -13.16 -4.33 5.99
N PHE A 30 -12.52 -5.50 6.12
CA PHE A 30 -13.18 -6.74 6.53
C PHE A 30 -13.40 -6.83 8.03
N HIS A 31 -12.59 -6.14 8.83
CA HIS A 31 -12.64 -6.21 10.30
C HIS A 31 -13.34 -5.00 10.91
N TYR A 32 -13.27 -3.85 10.24
CA TYR A 32 -13.79 -2.57 10.71
C TYR A 32 -14.45 -1.83 9.54
N PRO A 33 -15.77 -1.98 9.34
CA PRO A 33 -16.48 -1.19 8.35
C PRO A 33 -16.47 0.29 8.76
N MET A 34 -15.63 1.09 8.10
CA MET A 34 -15.44 2.52 8.39
C MET A 34 -16.26 3.42 7.47
N ILE A 35 -17.53 3.09 7.21
CA ILE A 35 -18.45 4.07 6.58
C ILE A 35 -19.08 4.88 7.72
N PRO A 36 -18.78 6.18 7.86
CA PRO A 36 -19.39 7.00 8.89
C PRO A 36 -20.88 7.17 8.58
N GLY A 37 -21.73 6.63 9.47
CA GLY A 37 -23.18 6.65 9.33
C GLY A 37 -23.84 5.67 10.30
N ALA A 38 -25.16 5.78 10.48
CA ALA A 38 -25.94 4.78 11.21
C ALA A 38 -25.67 3.36 10.66
N PRO A 39 -25.83 2.29 11.47
CA PRO A 39 -25.66 0.92 11.01
C PRO A 39 -26.77 0.56 10.00
N VAL A 40 -26.60 1.03 8.77
CA VAL A 40 -27.39 0.62 7.63
C VAL A 40 -26.80 -0.70 7.17
N ILE A 41 -27.66 -1.67 6.89
CA ILE A 41 -27.25 -2.88 6.19
C ILE A 41 -26.85 -2.45 4.78
N ILE A 42 -25.56 -2.14 4.60
CA ILE A 42 -24.99 -1.80 3.30
C ILE A 42 -24.71 -3.12 2.60
N ASP A 43 -25.20 -3.28 1.37
CA ASP A 43 -24.90 -4.48 0.61
C ASP A 43 -23.37 -4.58 0.39
N PRO A 44 -22.81 -5.80 0.45
CA PRO A 44 -21.36 -5.99 0.31
C PRO A 44 -20.76 -5.38 -0.97
N GLY A 45 -21.54 -5.31 -2.05
CA GLY A 45 -21.11 -4.72 -3.32
C GLY A 45 -20.99 -3.21 -3.27
N THR A 46 -21.97 -2.51 -2.70
CA THR A 46 -21.92 -1.05 -2.52
C THR A 46 -20.86 -0.65 -1.51
N TYR A 47 -20.69 -1.43 -0.44
CA TYR A 47 -19.58 -1.24 0.50
C TYR A 47 -18.23 -1.28 -0.22
N TRP A 48 -18.01 -2.31 -1.05
CA TRP A 48 -16.74 -2.47 -1.76
C TRP A 48 -16.50 -1.34 -2.78
N ARG A 49 -17.54 -0.86 -3.46
CA ARG A 49 -17.43 0.28 -4.38
C ARG A 49 -17.10 1.58 -3.65
N ALA A 50 -17.77 1.86 -2.53
CA ALA A 50 -17.49 3.04 -1.71
C ALA A 50 -16.10 2.99 -1.10
N TRP A 51 -15.67 1.80 -0.66
CA TRP A 51 -14.32 1.62 -0.17
C TRP A 51 -13.26 1.84 -1.25
N TRP A 52 -13.46 1.27 -2.46
CA TRP A 52 -12.57 1.49 -3.61
C TRP A 52 -12.50 2.96 -4.03
N SER A 53 -13.60 3.72 -3.94
CA SER A 53 -13.59 5.14 -4.27
C SER A 53 -12.84 5.98 -3.24
N ILE A 54 -12.79 5.57 -1.97
CA ILE A 54 -12.10 6.28 -0.90
C ILE A 54 -10.62 5.87 -0.80
N GLN A 55 -10.32 4.58 -0.74
CA GLN A 55 -8.98 4.07 -0.44
C GLN A 55 -8.31 3.33 -1.60
N GLY A 56 -9.05 2.95 -2.64
CA GLY A 56 -8.52 2.20 -3.77
C GLY A 56 -7.39 2.91 -4.51
N TRP A 57 -7.53 4.21 -4.75
CA TRP A 57 -6.47 5.01 -5.37
C TRP A 57 -5.22 5.11 -4.48
N GLN A 58 -5.40 5.20 -3.17
CA GLN A 58 -4.30 5.22 -2.21
C GLN A 58 -3.53 3.89 -2.22
N VAL A 59 -4.22 2.76 -2.36
CA VAL A 59 -3.58 1.44 -2.54
C VAL A 59 -2.76 1.41 -3.81
N ILE A 60 -3.35 1.79 -4.95
CA ILE A 60 -2.67 1.76 -6.25
C ILE A 60 -1.41 2.64 -6.20
N LEU A 61 -1.51 3.86 -5.67
CA LEU A 61 -0.38 4.77 -5.53
C LEU A 61 0.71 4.21 -4.61
N SER A 62 0.33 3.59 -3.49
CA SER A 62 1.27 2.98 -2.55
C SER A 62 2.02 1.81 -3.17
N VAL A 63 1.32 0.95 -3.92
CA VAL A 63 1.94 -0.18 -4.65
C VAL A 63 2.90 0.33 -5.71
N VAL A 64 2.49 1.27 -6.55
CA VAL A 64 3.32 1.82 -7.63
C VAL A 64 4.57 2.49 -7.06
N LEU A 65 4.41 3.32 -6.02
CA LEU A 65 5.54 3.97 -5.35
C LEU A 65 6.46 2.96 -4.68
N GLY A 66 5.90 1.95 -4.01
CA GLY A 66 6.66 0.90 -3.35
C GLY A 66 7.51 0.10 -4.33
N LEU A 67 6.93 -0.32 -5.46
CA LEU A 67 7.64 -1.01 -6.54
C LEU A 67 8.75 -0.14 -7.15
N PHE A 68 8.47 1.15 -7.36
CA PHE A 68 9.47 2.09 -7.88
C PHE A 68 10.68 2.20 -6.95
N LEU A 69 10.46 2.31 -5.63
CA LEU A 69 11.53 2.36 -4.64
C LEU A 69 12.30 1.03 -4.57
N ILE A 70 11.62 -0.11 -4.72
CA ILE A 70 12.29 -1.42 -4.81
C ILE A 70 13.22 -1.48 -6.03
N ILE A 71 12.73 -1.07 -7.20
CA ILE A 71 13.52 -1.05 -8.44
C ILE A 71 14.74 -0.13 -8.30
N LEU A 72 14.56 1.07 -7.74
CA LEU A 72 15.66 1.99 -7.47
C LEU A 72 16.66 1.41 -6.46
N GLY A 73 16.19 0.88 -5.35
CA GLY A 73 17.02 0.26 -4.32
C GLY A 73 17.84 -0.89 -4.89
N TYR A 74 17.22 -1.76 -5.68
CA TYR A 74 17.90 -2.86 -6.35
C TYR A 74 18.98 -2.38 -7.33
N ARG A 75 18.67 -1.35 -8.14
CA ARG A 75 19.66 -0.72 -9.04
C ARG A 75 20.88 -0.19 -8.28
N TYR A 76 20.69 0.41 -7.11
CA TYR A 76 21.80 0.89 -6.26
C TYR A 76 22.65 -0.23 -5.64
N LEU A 77 22.17 -1.48 -5.60
CA LEU A 77 22.97 -2.64 -5.18
C LEU A 77 23.74 -3.28 -6.34
N VAL A 78 23.16 -3.29 -7.53
CA VAL A 78 23.71 -3.99 -8.71
C VAL A 78 24.72 -3.13 -9.47
N ILE A 79 24.47 -1.83 -9.61
CA ILE A 79 25.38 -0.90 -10.31
C ILE A 79 26.49 -0.51 -9.32
N LYS A 80 27.71 -0.98 -9.57
CA LYS A 80 28.91 -0.72 -8.74
C LYS A 80 29.22 0.77 -8.63
#